data_AF-A0A1Y1RAE0-F1
#
_entry.id   AF-A0A1Y1RAE0-F1
#
_cell.length_a   1.000
_cell.length_b   1.000
_cell.length_c   1.000
_cell.angle_alpha   90.00
_cell.angle_beta   90.00
_cell.angle_gamma   90.00
#
_symmetry.space_group_name_H-M   'P 1'
#
loop_
_entity.id
_entity.type
_entity.pdbx_description
1 polymer ?
#
loop_
_entity_poly.entity_id
_entity_poly.type
_entity_poly.pdbx_seq_one_letter_code
_entity_poly.pdbx_strand_id
1 'polypeptide(L)' 'IALLVGGFHLMYEDADTITDVIEQLESLGVASVCPTHCSGDLAIEMFAKSFKGRTLQGGIGRVVTL' A
#
# COMPACT_ATOMS: atom_id res chain seq x y z
N ILE A 1 9.48 -7.24 7.13
CA ILE A 1 8.57 -7.88 6.14
C ILE A 1 8.97 -7.40 4.76
N ALA A 2 9.17 -8.28 3.77
CA ALA A 2 9.70 -7.86 2.45
C ALA A 2 8.65 -7.14 1.58
N LEU A 3 7.47 -7.74 1.38
CA LEU A 3 6.40 -7.16 0.58
C LEU A 3 5.03 -7.47 1.21
N LEU A 4 4.16 -6.47 1.28
CA LEU A 4 2.72 -6.64 1.48
C LEU A 4 1.98 -6.39 0.17
N VAL A 5 1.24 -7.38 -0.32
CA VAL A 5 0.51 -7.30 -1.60
C VAL A 5 -0.94 -7.71 -1.40
N GLY A 6 -1.86 -6.93 -1.98
CA GLY A 6 -3.29 -7.24 -1.96
C GLY A 6 -4.15 -6.00 -1.84
N GLY A 7 -5.43 -6.22 -1.52
CA GLY A 7 -6.36 -5.15 -1.19
C GLY A 7 -6.41 -4.92 0.31
N PHE A 8 -6.29 -3.66 0.73
CA PHE A 8 -6.23 -3.27 2.14
C PHE A 8 -7.58 -2.77 2.69
N HIS A 9 -8.61 -2.76 1.83
CA HIS A 9 -9.97 -2.34 2.18
C HIS A 9 -10.11 -0.89 2.68
N LEU A 10 -9.26 0.01 2.19
CA LEU A 10 -9.21 1.42 2.60
C LEU A 10 -10.03 2.36 1.69
N MET A 11 -10.77 1.82 0.71
CA MET A 11 -11.45 2.61 -0.33
C MET A 11 -12.44 3.65 0.21
N TYR A 12 -13.02 3.40 1.39
CA TYR A 12 -14.03 4.27 2.01
C TYR A 12 -13.54 4.90 3.31
N GLU A 13 -12.26 4.74 3.62
CA GLU A 13 -11.64 5.36 4.79
C GLU A 13 -11.21 6.80 4.47
N ASP A 14 -11.09 7.61 5.52
CA ASP A 14 -10.57 8.97 5.39
C ASP A 14 -9.04 9.00 5.36
N ALA A 15 -8.49 10.18 5.03
CA ALA A 15 -7.06 10.36 4.90
C ALA A 15 -6.30 10.16 6.22
N ASP A 16 -6.92 10.45 7.36
CA ASP A 16 -6.29 10.29 8.68
C ASP A 16 -6.14 8.79 8.98
N THR A 17 -7.19 8.00 8.79
CA THR A 17 -7.17 6.55 8.95
C THR A 17 -6.17 5.87 8.00
N ILE A 18 -6.10 6.33 6.74
CA ILE A 18 -5.11 5.83 5.79
C ILE A 18 -3.69 6.17 6.25
N THR A 19 -3.47 7.37 6.79
CA THR A 19 -2.17 7.80 7.33
C THR A 19 -1.74 6.92 8.49
N ASP A 20 -2.64 6.66 9.45
CA ASP A 20 -2.38 5.80 10.60
C ASP A 20 -1.96 4.39 10.16
N VAL A 21 -2.63 3.82 9.16
CA VAL A 21 -2.27 2.50 8.61
C VAL A 21 -0.88 2.54 7.97
N ILE A 22 -0.58 3.56 7.18
CA ILE A 22 0.73 3.72 6.55
C ILE A 22 1.83 3.79 7.61
N GLU A 23 1.67 4.63 8.63
CA GLU A 23 2.65 4.81 9.71
C GLU A 23 2.87 3.53 10.50
N GLN A 24 1.79 2.79 10.80
CA GLN A 24 1.90 1.48 11.44
C GLN A 24 2.70 0.49 10.58
N LEU A 25 2.45 0.43 9.28
CA LEU A 25 3.19 -0.46 8.38
C LEU A 25 4.68 -0.06 8.28
N GLU A 26 5.00 1.23 8.28
CA GLU A 26 6.39 1.69 8.32
C GLU A 26 7.07 1.34 9.65
N SER A 27 6.37 1.49 10.78
CA SER A 27 6.88 1.13 12.11
C SER A 27 7.20 -0.36 12.25
N LEU A 28 6.47 -1.22 11.52
CA LEU A 28 6.69 -2.66 11.45
C LEU A 28 7.87 -3.05 10.55
N GLY A 29 8.54 -2.09 9.92
CA GLY A 29 9.67 -2.35 9.01
C GLY A 29 9.24 -3.08 7.74
N VAL A 30 8.07 -2.74 7.18
CA VAL A 30 7.65 -3.22 5.87
C VAL A 30 8.53 -2.56 4.81
N ALA A 31 9.26 -3.38 4.04
CA ALA A 31 10.18 -2.88 3.03
C ALA A 31 9.43 -2.34 1.81
N SER A 32 8.40 -3.02 1.31
CA SER A 32 7.60 -2.58 0.15
C SER A 32 6.12 -2.96 0.26
N VAL A 33 5.27 -2.23 -0.45
CA VAL A 33 3.82 -2.45 -0.49
C VAL A 33 3.29 -2.50 -1.92
N CYS A 34 2.18 -3.20 -2.12
CA CYS A 34 1.46 -3.30 -3.39
C CYS A 34 -0.06 -3.25 -3.11
N PRO A 35 -0.61 -2.07 -2.78
CA PRO A 35 -2.05 -1.87 -2.59
C PRO A 35 -2.80 -2.01 -3.93
N THR A 36 -3.95 -2.69 -3.92
CA THR A 36 -4.74 -2.99 -5.14
C THR A 36 -6.25 -2.98 -4.87
N HIS A 37 -7.05 -2.90 -5.95
CA HIS A 37 -8.51 -3.08 -5.96
C HIS A 37 -9.25 -2.33 -4.83
N CYS A 38 -9.57 -3.02 -3.73
CA CYS A 38 -10.35 -2.46 -2.63
C CYS A 38 -9.57 -1.53 -1.70
N SER A 39 -8.26 -1.28 -1.95
CA SER A 39 -7.53 -0.20 -1.28
C SER A 39 -8.08 1.18 -1.68
N GLY A 40 -8.57 1.35 -2.91
CA GLY A 40 -9.05 2.63 -3.43
C GLY A 40 -7.94 3.61 -3.82
N ASP A 41 -8.28 4.54 -4.71
CA ASP A 41 -7.31 5.41 -5.38
C ASP A 41 -6.59 6.35 -4.40
N LEU A 42 -7.32 6.91 -3.43
CA LEU A 42 -6.75 7.78 -2.41
C LEU A 42 -5.66 7.05 -1.60
N ALA A 43 -5.96 5.86 -1.11
CA ALA A 43 -4.99 5.09 -0.34
C ALA A 43 -3.78 4.69 -1.21
N ILE A 44 -4.00 4.26 -2.45
CA ILE A 44 -2.91 3.92 -3.38
C ILE A 44 -1.98 5.12 -3.59
N GLU A 45 -2.53 6.33 -3.79
CA GLU A 45 -1.74 7.55 -3.94
C GLU A 45 -0.95 7.89 -2.66
N MET A 46 -1.58 7.78 -1.49
CA MET A 46 -0.94 8.04 -0.20
C MET A 46 0.18 7.03 0.09
N PHE A 47 -0.04 5.74 -0.18
CA PHE A 47 1.01 4.72 -0.10
C PHE A 47 2.18 5.06 -1.02
N ALA A 48 1.92 5.46 -2.27
CA ALA A 48 2.97 5.85 -3.21
C ALA A 48 3.80 7.05 -2.69
N LYS A 49 3.14 8.03 -2.05
CA LYS A 49 3.81 9.20 -1.45
C LYS A 49 4.66 8.84 -0.24
N SER A 50 4.19 7.99 0.67
CA SER A 50 4.90 7.65 1.90
C SER A 50 6.01 6.61 1.67
N PHE A 51 5.73 5.55 0.89
CA PHE A 51 6.71 4.50 0.61
C PHE A 51 7.75 4.90 -0.46
N LYS A 52 7.65 6.08 -1.10
CA LYS A 52 8.67 6.73 -1.95
C LYS A 52 9.50 5.79 -2.81
N GLY A 53 8.86 5.11 -3.77
CA GLY A 53 9.52 4.16 -4.67
C GLY A 53 9.58 2.72 -4.17
N ARG A 54 9.11 2.46 -2.94
CA ARG A 54 8.87 1.12 -2.37
C ARG A 54 7.41 0.66 -2.52
N THR A 55 6.65 1.36 -3.36
CA THR A 55 5.29 0.96 -3.76
C THR A 55 5.36 0.30 -5.12
N LEU A 56 4.95 -0.96 -5.19
CA LEU A 56 4.87 -1.73 -6.43
C LEU A 56 3.46 -1.63 -6.99
N GLN A 57 3.37 -1.47 -8.32
CA GLN A 57 2.09 -1.53 -9.02
C GLN A 57 1.67 -2.99 -9.22
N GLY A 58 0.51 -3.33 -8.68
CA GLY A 58 -0.16 -4.62 -8.90
C GLY A 58 -1.01 -4.63 -10.16
N GLY A 59 -1.70 -5.74 -10.41
CA GLY A 59 -2.58 -5.89 -11.56
C GLY A 59 -2.70 -7.34 -12.01
N ILE A 60 -3.74 -7.62 -12.81
CA ILE A 60 -3.98 -8.96 -13.35
C ILE A 60 -2.77 -9.36 -14.22
N GLY A 61 -2.25 -10.57 -14.01
CA GLY A 61 -1.10 -11.09 -14.76
C GLY A 61 0.25 -10.48 -14.38
N ARG A 62 0.31 -9.63 -13.34
CA ARG A 62 1.57 -9.05 -12.86
C ARG A 62 2.42 -10.11 -12.15
N VAL A 63 3.65 -10.28 -12.62
CA VAL A 63 4.69 -11.07 -11.93
C VAL A 63 5.55 -10.13 -11.10
N VAL A 64 5.70 -10.39 -9.80
CA VAL A 64 6.57 -9.63 -8.89
C VAL A 64 7.72 -10.55 -8.44
N THR A 65 8.93 -10.00 -8.42
CA THR A 65 10.15 -10.71 -7.94
C THR A 65 10.66 -9.98 -6.70
N LEU A 66 11.01 -10.77 -5.67
CA LEU A 66 11.48 -10.30 -4.36
C LEU A 66 12.97 -10.53 -4.21
#